data_AF-H6WQG5-F1
#
_entry.id   AF-H6WQG5-F1
#
_cell.length_a   1.000
_cell.length_b   1.000
_cell.length_c   1.000
_cell.angle_alpha   90.00
_cell.angle_beta   90.00
_cell.angle_gamma   90.00
#
_symmetry.space_group_name_H-M   'P 1'
#
loop_
_entity.id
_entity.type
_entity.pdbx_description
1 polymer ?
#
loop_
_entity_poly.entity_id
_entity_poly.type
_entity_poly.pdbx_seq_one_letter_code
_entity_poly.pdbx_strand_id
1 'polypeptide(L)'
;YLNLGYAIRTLREDIPDVFTKEPCFDIYRDDIVFRNPFNKFEGIDNYRSLFWGLRFTGRIFFKALWVDIVSIWQPADNVIMIRWIAHGIPRVPWDGHARFDGASV
;
A
#
# COMPACT_ATOMS: atom_id res chain seq x y z
N TYR A 1 -11.61 -8.95 -19.23
CA TYR A 1 -11.24 -9.97 -18.22
C TYR A 1 -10.21 -9.34 -17.30
N LEU A 2 -10.58 -9.07 -16.03
CA LEU A 2 -9.60 -8.65 -15.03
C LEU A 2 -8.69 -9.85 -14.75
N ASN A 3 -7.40 -9.71 -14.99
CA ASN A 3 -6.45 -10.80 -14.78
C ASN A 3 -6.09 -10.82 -13.29
N LEU A 4 -7.01 -11.31 -12.45
CA LEU A 4 -6.93 -11.20 -11.00
C LEU A 4 -5.65 -11.86 -10.43
N GLY A 5 -5.22 -12.97 -11.04
CA GLY A 5 -3.96 -13.61 -10.67
C GLY A 5 -2.73 -12.73 -10.94
N TYR A 6 -2.76 -11.94 -12.02
CA TYR A 6 -1.73 -10.93 -12.28
C TYR A 6 -1.79 -9.81 -11.23
N ALA A 7 -2.98 -9.30 -10.91
CA ALA A 7 -3.16 -8.27 -9.89
C ALA A 7 -2.65 -8.71 -8.51
N ILE A 8 -2.98 -9.93 -8.07
CA ILE A 8 -2.51 -10.48 -6.79
C ILE A 8 -0.99 -10.60 -6.75
N ARG A 9 -0.37 -11.05 -7.85
CA ARG A 9 1.09 -11.17 -7.93
C ARG A 9 1.76 -9.80 -7.86
N THR A 10 1.27 -8.83 -8.64
CA THR A 10 1.77 -7.46 -8.61
C THR A 10 1.64 -6.85 -7.22
N LEU A 11 0.49 -7.00 -6.55
CA LEU A 11 0.29 -6.53 -5.18
C LEU A 11 1.25 -7.19 -4.18
N ARG A 12 1.52 -8.49 -4.34
CA ARG A 12 2.45 -9.21 -3.47
C ARG A 12 3.89 -8.74 -3.62
N GLU A 13 4.29 -8.37 -4.82
CA GLU A 13 5.64 -7.89 -5.13
C GLU A 13 5.79 -6.40 -4.76
N ASP A 14 4.76 -5.58 -4.96
CA ASP A 14 4.86 -4.13 -4.81
C ASP A 14 4.58 -3.63 -3.39
N ILE A 15 3.63 -4.24 -2.66
CA ILE A 15 3.23 -3.77 -1.32
C ILE A 15 4.41 -3.75 -0.33
N PRO A 16 5.27 -4.79 -0.26
CA PRO A 16 6.38 -4.79 0.70
C PRO A 16 7.36 -3.64 0.48
N ASP A 17 7.58 -3.28 -0.78
CA ASP A 17 8.51 -2.24 -1.20
C ASP A 17 7.84 -0.89 -1.49
N VAL A 18 6.57 -0.71 -1.13
CA VAL A 18 5.78 0.47 -1.51
C VAL A 18 6.35 1.80 -0.99
N PHE A 19 7.12 1.73 0.10
CA PHE A 19 7.81 2.89 0.66
C PHE A 19 9.17 3.17 -0.01
N THR A 20 9.77 2.14 -0.62
CA THR A 20 11.14 2.17 -1.16
C THR A 20 11.16 2.30 -2.67
N LYS A 21 10.23 1.66 -3.38
CA LYS A 21 10.10 1.60 -4.85
C LYS A 21 8.74 2.15 -5.28
N GLU A 22 8.66 2.66 -6.51
CA GLU A 22 7.35 3.03 -7.08
C GLU A 22 6.58 1.73 -7.39
N PRO A 23 5.34 1.57 -6.89
CA PRO A 23 4.51 0.42 -7.21
C PRO A 23 4.07 0.45 -8.67
N CYS A 24 3.81 -0.72 -9.24
CA CYS A 24 3.28 -0.84 -10.58
C CYS A 24 1.81 -0.39 -10.60
N PHE A 25 1.54 0.66 -11.38
CA PHE A 25 0.19 1.19 -11.53
C PHE A 25 -0.62 0.49 -12.63
N ASP A 26 -0.02 -0.46 -13.38
CA ASP A 26 -0.61 -1.13 -14.55
C ASP A 26 -1.87 -1.96 -14.21
N ILE A 27 -1.99 -2.40 -12.96
CA ILE A 27 -3.15 -3.16 -12.48
C ILE A 27 -4.37 -2.28 -12.17
N TYR A 28 -4.21 -0.97 -12.17
CA TYR A 28 -5.24 0.01 -11.82
C TYR A 28 -5.78 0.67 -13.08
N ARG A 29 -7.10 0.92 -13.13
CA ARG A 29 -7.70 1.72 -14.21
C ARG A 29 -7.55 3.21 -13.93
N ASP A 30 -7.63 4.03 -14.96
CA ASP A 30 -7.57 5.49 -14.79
C ASP A 30 -8.69 6.03 -13.88
N ASP A 31 -9.84 5.34 -13.85
CA ASP A 31 -11.03 5.66 -13.05
C ASP A 31 -11.04 5.06 -11.64
N ILE A 32 -9.88 4.71 -11.07
CA ILE A 32 -9.84 4.17 -9.71
C ILE A 32 -10.40 5.13 -8.67
N VAL A 33 -11.11 4.56 -7.70
CA VAL A 33 -11.65 5.27 -6.56
C VAL A 33 -10.99 4.71 -5.31
N PHE A 34 -10.14 5.52 -4.69
CA PHE A 34 -9.61 5.20 -3.37
C PHE A 34 -10.59 5.70 -2.31
N ARG A 35 -11.08 4.78 -1.48
CA ARG A 35 -12.01 5.10 -0.40
C ARG A 35 -11.42 4.64 0.92
N ASN A 36 -11.18 5.59 1.81
CA ASN A 36 -10.93 5.29 3.21
C ASN A 36 -12.02 5.96 4.08
N PRO A 37 -12.13 5.63 5.38
CA PRO A 37 -13.15 6.20 6.25
C PRO A 37 -13.09 7.74 6.40
N PHE A 38 -11.97 8.36 6.08
CA PHE A 38 -11.70 9.78 6.30
C PHE A 38 -11.73 10.61 5.00
N ASN A 39 -11.52 9.99 3.84
CA ASN A 39 -11.32 10.63 2.56
C ASN A 39 -11.68 9.70 1.39
N LYS A 40 -12.23 10.30 0.33
CA LYS A 40 -12.47 9.65 -0.97
C LYS A 40 -11.73 10.44 -2.05
N PHE A 41 -10.87 9.77 -2.80
CA PHE A 41 -10.16 10.38 -3.93
C PHE A 41 -10.37 9.54 -5.19
N GLU A 42 -10.46 10.20 -6.33
CA GLU A 42 -10.72 9.56 -7.62
C GLU A 42 -9.59 9.89 -8.59
N GLY A 43 -9.24 8.95 -9.45
CA GLY A 43 -8.21 9.11 -10.47
C GLY A 43 -6.84 8.54 -10.09
N ILE A 44 -6.18 7.93 -11.08
CA ILE A 44 -4.86 7.30 -10.92
C ILE A 44 -3.76 8.31 -10.52
N ASP A 45 -3.84 9.56 -10.99
CA ASP A 45 -2.87 10.60 -10.66
C ASP A 45 -2.91 11.00 -9.17
N ASN A 46 -4.11 11.07 -8.59
CA ASN A 46 -4.29 11.32 -7.17
C ASN A 46 -3.74 10.15 -6.34
N TYR A 47 -3.95 8.93 -6.80
CA TYR A 47 -3.41 7.73 -6.16
C TYR A 47 -1.88 7.68 -6.22
N ARG A 48 -1.27 8.03 -7.36
CA ARG A 48 0.18 8.17 -7.50
C ARG A 48 0.72 9.25 -6.57
N SER A 49 0.05 10.40 -6.50
CA SER A 49 0.43 11.51 -5.61
C SER A 49 0.36 11.12 -4.13
N LEU A 50 -0.63 10.32 -3.74
CA LEU A 50 -0.76 9.78 -2.37
C LEU A 50 0.42 8.89 -2.02
N PHE A 51 0.77 7.92 -2.88
CA PHE A 51 1.94 7.06 -2.65
C PHE A 51 3.25 7.83 -2.66
N TRP A 52 3.38 8.82 -3.54
CA TRP A 52 4.53 9.70 -3.55
C TRP A 52 4.66 10.48 -2.24
N GLY A 53 3.57 11.09 -1.75
CA GLY A 53 3.55 11.81 -0.49
C GLY A 53 3.82 10.89 0.71
N LEU A 54 3.30 9.67 0.68
CA LEU A 54 3.54 8.64 1.69
C LEU A 54 5.03 8.25 1.74
N ARG A 55 5.67 8.07 0.57
CA ARG A 55 7.12 7.79 0.47
C ARG A 55 7.96 8.96 0.94
N PHE A 56 7.60 10.17 0.55
CA PHE A 56 8.29 11.39 0.98
C PHE A 56 8.25 11.55 2.50
N THR A 57 7.05 11.44 3.07
CA THR A 57 6.82 11.51 4.51
C THR A 57 7.54 10.37 5.23
N GLY A 58 7.41 9.14 4.74
CA GLY A 58 8.08 7.96 5.29
C GLY A 58 9.59 8.12 5.37
N ARG A 59 10.22 8.64 4.31
CA ARG A 59 11.67 8.88 4.25
C ARG A 59 12.16 9.96 5.22
N ILE A 60 11.31 10.94 5.54
CA ILE A 60 11.63 12.01 6.51
C ILE A 60 11.52 11.50 7.94
N PHE A 61 10.45 10.77 8.27
CA PHE A 61 10.16 10.37 9.65
C PHE A 61 10.82 9.06 10.07
N PHE A 62 11.11 8.14 9.14
CA PHE A 62 11.60 6.79 9.44
C PHE A 62 12.99 6.52 8.85
N LYS A 63 13.80 5.73 9.57
CA LYS A 63 15.08 5.18 9.10
C LYS A 63 14.84 4.00 8.16
N ALA A 64 13.92 3.14 8.55
CA ALA A 64 13.46 1.99 7.80
C ALA A 64 11.93 1.91 7.93
N LEU A 65 11.26 1.60 6.83
CA LEU A 65 9.82 1.45 6.77
C LEU A 65 9.51 0.40 5.72
N TRP A 66 8.82 -0.67 6.10
CA TRP A 66 8.44 -1.76 5.21
C TRP A 66 7.06 -2.29 5.56
N VAL A 67 6.45 -3.02 4.63
CA VAL A 67 5.15 -3.67 4.84
C VAL A 67 5.31 -5.17 4.72
N ASP A 68 4.81 -5.89 5.72
CA ASP A 68 4.69 -7.33 5.66
C ASP A 68 3.25 -7.71 5.30
N ILE A 69 3.09 -8.52 4.26
CA ILE A 69 1.80 -9.07 3.88
C ILE A 69 1.50 -10.27 4.78
N VAL A 70 0.44 -10.18 5.57
CA VAL A 70 -0.01 -11.26 6.45
C VAL A 70 -0.77 -12.30 5.66
N SER A 71 -1.73 -11.85 4.84
CA SER A 71 -2.55 -12.74 4.03
C SER A 71 -3.22 -11.98 2.90
N ILE A 72 -3.38 -12.65 1.76
CA ILE A 72 -4.19 -12.19 0.62
C ILE A 72 -5.24 -13.27 0.39
N TRP A 73 -6.50 -12.89 0.38
CA TRP A 73 -7.60 -13.80 0.06
C TRP A 73 -8.65 -13.11 -0.79
N GLN A 74 -9.44 -13.91 -1.48
CA GLN A 74 -10.44 -13.44 -2.43
C GLN A 74 -11.83 -13.86 -1.92
N PRO A 75 -12.59 -12.96 -1.28
CA PRO A 75 -13.95 -13.27 -0.81
C PRO A 75 -14.97 -13.36 -1.95
N ALA A 76 -14.70 -12.77 -3.12
CA ALA A 76 -15.59 -12.74 -4.29
C ALA A 76 -14.80 -12.58 -5.60
N ASP A 77 -15.42 -12.88 -6.74
CA ASP A 77 -14.76 -12.91 -8.07
C ASP A 77 -14.08 -11.59 -8.50
N ASN A 78 -14.42 -10.47 -7.86
CA ASN A 78 -13.91 -9.14 -8.16
C ASN A 78 -13.36 -8.38 -6.94
N VAL A 79 -13.12 -9.07 -5.83
CA VAL A 79 -12.65 -8.45 -4.58
C VAL A 79 -11.38 -9.15 -4.11
N ILE A 80 -10.33 -8.38 -3.86
CA ILE A 80 -9.09 -8.89 -3.25
C ILE A 80 -8.96 -8.25 -1.88
N MET A 81 -8.96 -9.06 -0.83
CA MET A 81 -8.64 -8.60 0.52
C MET A 81 -7.16 -8.82 0.82
N ILE A 82 -6.52 -7.81 1.38
CA ILE A 82 -5.13 -7.86 1.79
C ILE A 82 -5.04 -7.42 3.25
N ARG A 83 -4.51 -8.31 4.09
CA ARG A 83 -4.08 -7.98 5.44
C ARG A 83 -2.60 -7.74 5.45
N TRP A 84 -2.19 -6.61 6.00
CA TRP A 84 -0.80 -6.16 6.02
C TRP A 84 -0.43 -5.58 7.39
N ILE A 85 0.86 -5.59 7.68
CA ILE A 85 1.46 -4.96 8.85
C ILE A 85 2.58 -4.06 8.37
N ALA A 86 2.48 -2.76 8.62
CA ALA A 86 3.57 -1.84 8.37
C ALA A 86 4.47 -1.73 9.61
N HIS A 87 5.76 -1.89 9.39
CA HIS A 87 6.80 -1.76 10.39
C HIS A 87 7.66 -0.53 10.07
N GLY A 88 7.81 0.37 11.04
CA GLY A 88 8.58 1.59 10.89
C GLY A 88 9.52 1.83 12.06
N ILE A 89 10.78 2.13 11.76
CA ILE A 89 11.78 2.54 12.75
C ILE A 89 11.93 4.07 12.67
N PRO A 90 11.30 4.86 13.56
CA PRO A 90 11.41 6.31 13.55
C PRO A 90 12.86 6.83 13.70
N ARG A 91 13.12 8.00 13.13
CA ARG A 91 14.40 8.74 13.25
C ARG A 91 14.51 9.50 14.57
N VAL A 92 14.22 8.83 15.68
CA VAL A 92 14.30 9.42 17.03
C VAL A 92 15.50 8.87 17.80
N PRO A 93 16.02 9.60 18.81
CA PRO A 93 17.22 9.19 19.55
C PRO A 93 17.00 8.00 20.51
N TRP A 94 15.77 7.57 20.73
CA TRP A 94 15.42 6.37 21.50
C TRP A 94 14.99 5.22 20.58
N ASP A 95 15.05 3.98 21.08
CA ASP A 95 14.69 2.79 20.31
C ASP A 95 13.15 2.69 20.17
N GLY A 96 12.62 3.33 19.14
CA GLY A 96 11.21 3.29 18.79
C GLY A 96 10.96 2.27 17.69
N HIS A 97 9.96 1.42 17.88
CA HIS A 97 9.42 0.55 16.83
C HIS A 97 7.94 0.87 16.66
N ALA A 98 7.57 1.37 15.49
CA ALA A 98 6.19 1.59 15.12
C ALA A 98 5.67 0.37 14.37
N ARG A 99 4.51 -0.14 14.78
CA ARG A 99 3.82 -1.25 14.12
C ARG A 99 2.38 -0.82 13.89
N PHE A 100 1.93 -0.93 12.64
CA PHE A 100 0.56 -0.61 12.25
C PHE A 100 -0.03 -1.81 11.52
N ASP A 101 -1.13 -2.35 12.02
CA ASP A 101 -1.91 -3.37 11.34
C ASP A 101 -3.06 -2.75 10.54
N GLY A 102 -3.30 -3.30 9.36
CA GLY A 102 -4.33 -2.83 8.45
C GLY A 102 -4.92 -3.95 7.60
N ALA A 103 -6.13 -3.70 7.12
CA ALA A 103 -6.79 -4.52 6.10
C ALA A 103 -7.32 -3.60 5.00
N SER A 104 -7.07 -4.00 3.76
CA SER A 104 -7.53 -3.29 2.56
C SER A 104 -8.38 -4.23 1.70
N VAL A 105 -9.41 -3.68 1.06
CA VAL A 105 -10.37 -4.38 0.18
C VAL A 105 -10.47 -3.65 -1.14
#